data_AF-A0A352DYU3-F1
#
_entry.id   AF-A0A352DYU3-F1
#
_cell.length_a   1.000
_cell.length_b   1.000
_cell.length_c   1.000
_cell.angle_alpha   90.00
_cell.angle_beta   90.00
_cell.angle_gamma   90.00
#
_symmetry.space_group_name_H-M   'P 1'
#
loop_
_entity.id
_entity.type
_entity.pdbx_description
1 polymer ?
#
loop_
_entity_poly.entity_id
_entity_poly.type
_entity_poly.pdbx_seq_one_letter_code
_entity_poly.pdbx_strand_id
1 'polypeptide(L)'
;MDASSSEHLWTSAEPAPGRRPDRHPARRLQALLYLLTALTTFAAGTVGWEPVVLGIDADVAASLPTHWMRGVLYAGAVLAVLTAHEAGHFIAARIHGIPATLPFFLPVPVLITGTLGAVIGMEGSRADRRQLFDIALAGPLAGLLVALPLLAIGMRDGIVTDANPFALPPLAAWMLGALRPDLVAGLTIAPNALFMAGWVGLLVTGLNMIPVSQLDGGHIAAAVFGRRSVWIARGTLLAAIAGIVLFGRYNWVVMVVMVAFIGTDHPPIRDADRPLGTLRTVLGLLAFIIPLVTFMPEPLALDGLE
;
A
#
# COMPACT_ATOMS: atom_id res chain seq x y z
N MET A 1 -24.95 20.80 67.58
CA MET A 1 -24.73 19.54 66.83
C MET A 1 -26.08 18.92 66.60
N ASP A 2 -26.70 19.16 65.46
CA ASP A 2 -27.17 18.10 64.57
C ASP A 2 -27.70 18.72 63.28
N ALA A 3 -27.23 18.20 62.15
CA ALA A 3 -27.58 18.63 60.80
C ALA A 3 -28.16 17.43 60.04
N SER A 4 -29.48 17.34 60.00
CA SER A 4 -30.26 16.62 58.99
C SER A 4 -31.60 17.36 58.93
N SER A 5 -32.19 17.74 57.81
CA SER A 5 -32.43 16.96 56.60
C SER A 5 -32.95 17.91 55.51
N SER A 6 -32.38 17.85 54.30
CA SER A 6 -32.99 18.42 53.10
C SER A 6 -32.55 17.59 51.90
N GLU A 7 -33.25 16.47 51.72
CA GLU A 7 -33.07 15.57 50.59
C GLU A 7 -34.17 15.79 49.56
N HIS A 8 -33.75 15.71 48.30
CA HIS A 8 -34.55 15.44 47.10
C HIS A 8 -35.41 16.56 46.52
N LEU A 9 -34.89 17.17 45.45
CA LEU A 9 -35.59 17.37 44.17
C LEU A 9 -34.58 17.85 43.11
N TRP A 10 -33.66 16.96 42.71
CA TRP A 10 -32.93 17.11 41.46
C TRP A 10 -33.64 16.29 40.40
N THR A 11 -34.48 16.95 39.62
CA THR A 11 -35.09 16.41 38.40
C THR A 11 -33.97 16.06 37.42
N SER A 12 -33.70 14.77 37.26
CA SER A 12 -32.85 14.24 36.20
C SER A 12 -33.55 14.44 34.86
N ALA A 13 -33.30 15.57 34.20
CA ALA A 13 -33.61 15.73 32.79
C ALA A 13 -32.76 14.73 32.00
N GLU A 14 -33.41 13.71 31.44
CA GLU A 14 -32.76 12.81 30.48
C GLU A 14 -32.20 13.65 29.32
N PRO A 15 -30.93 13.48 28.95
CA PRO A 15 -30.41 14.15 27.76
C PRO A 15 -31.13 13.60 26.54
N ALA A 16 -31.77 14.50 25.78
CA ALA A 16 -32.43 14.18 24.52
C ALA A 16 -31.50 13.35 23.62
N PRO A 17 -32.02 12.33 22.89
CA PRO A 17 -31.19 11.54 22.00
C PRO A 17 -30.60 12.45 20.93
N GLY A 18 -29.30 12.72 21.04
CA GLY A 18 -28.56 13.50 20.06
C GLY A 18 -28.75 12.89 18.69
N ARG A 19 -29.28 13.68 17.74
CA ARG A 19 -29.30 13.34 16.31
C ARG A 19 -27.88 12.94 15.92
N ARG A 20 -27.69 11.66 15.57
CA ARG A 20 -26.45 11.20 14.95
C ARG A 20 -26.27 12.01 13.66
N PRO A 21 -25.17 12.73 13.45
CA PRO A 21 -24.93 13.39 12.18
C PRO A 21 -24.91 12.31 11.09
N ASP A 22 -25.66 12.56 10.02
CA ASP A 22 -25.74 11.67 8.85
C ASP A 22 -24.34 11.35 8.33
N ARG A 23 -23.95 10.07 8.41
CA ARG A 23 -22.65 9.51 8.02
C ARG A 23 -22.46 9.42 6.50
N HIS A 24 -22.81 10.47 5.75
CA HIS A 24 -22.74 10.52 4.30
C HIS A 24 -21.58 11.31 3.65
N PRO A 25 -20.74 12.13 4.32
CA PRO A 25 -19.67 12.88 3.63
C PRO A 25 -18.51 11.99 3.15
N ALA A 26 -18.26 10.85 3.79
CA ALA A 26 -17.15 9.97 3.44
C ALA A 26 -17.26 9.33 2.04
N ARG A 27 -18.48 8.97 1.60
CA ARG A 27 -18.68 8.28 0.31
C ARG A 27 -18.38 9.17 -0.89
N ARG A 28 -18.75 10.46 -0.81
CA ARG A 28 -18.44 11.43 -1.88
C ARG A 28 -16.94 11.67 -1.99
N LEU A 29 -16.25 11.80 -0.85
CA LEU A 29 -14.80 11.93 -0.82
C LEU A 29 -14.10 10.68 -1.39
N GLN A 30 -14.54 9.48 -0.99
CA GLN A 30 -13.99 8.21 -1.50
C GLN A 30 -14.16 8.09 -3.02
N ALA A 31 -15.36 8.42 -3.54
CA ALA A 31 -15.61 8.42 -4.97
C ALA A 31 -14.74 9.46 -5.70
N LEU A 32 -14.60 10.67 -5.15
CA LEU A 32 -13.73 11.70 -5.72
C LEU A 32 -12.27 11.25 -5.76
N LEU A 33 -11.75 10.71 -4.66
CA LEU A 33 -10.39 10.21 -4.57
C LEU A 33 -10.12 9.04 -5.51
N TYR A 34 -11.08 8.14 -5.67
CA TYR A 34 -11.02 7.08 -6.67
C TYR A 34 -10.91 7.65 -8.09
N LEU A 35 -11.77 8.61 -8.44
CA LEU A 35 -11.75 9.25 -9.76
C LEU A 35 -10.45 10.03 -10.00
N LEU A 36 -9.95 10.74 -9.00
CA LEU A 36 -8.67 11.44 -9.09
C LEU A 36 -7.49 10.46 -9.23
N THR A 37 -7.55 9.31 -8.57
CA THR A 37 -6.53 8.27 -8.69
C THR A 37 -6.58 7.63 -10.07
N ALA A 38 -7.77 7.37 -10.58
CA ALA A 38 -7.97 6.91 -11.96
C ALA A 38 -7.37 7.91 -12.97
N LEU A 39 -7.62 9.21 -12.78
CA LEU A 39 -7.14 10.25 -13.67
C LEU A 39 -5.61 10.40 -13.63
N THR A 40 -5.01 10.44 -12.43
CA THR A 40 -3.56 10.56 -12.26
C THR A 40 -2.82 9.32 -12.76
N THR A 41 -3.35 8.13 -12.51
CA THR A 41 -2.81 6.88 -13.04
C THR A 41 -2.95 6.80 -14.56
N PHE A 42 -4.10 7.21 -15.10
CA PHE A 42 -4.31 7.33 -16.56
C PHE A 42 -3.29 8.27 -17.21
N ALA A 43 -3.06 9.44 -16.61
CA ALA A 43 -2.08 10.40 -17.09
C ALA A 43 -0.67 9.79 -17.08
N ALA A 44 -0.26 9.15 -15.97
CA ALA A 44 1.04 8.49 -15.86
C ALA A 44 1.26 7.42 -16.94
N GLY A 45 0.26 6.57 -17.21
CA GLY A 45 0.32 5.59 -18.29
C GLY A 45 0.30 6.23 -19.69
N THR A 46 -0.37 7.37 -19.85
CA THR A 46 -0.41 8.10 -21.14
C THR A 46 0.96 8.68 -21.48
N VAL A 47 1.65 9.29 -20.52
CA VAL A 47 3.00 9.86 -20.72
C VAL A 47 4.12 8.83 -20.66
N GLY A 48 3.83 7.58 -20.31
CA GLY A 48 4.82 6.50 -20.33
C GLY A 48 5.71 6.46 -19.09
N TRP A 49 5.17 6.87 -17.94
CA TRP A 49 5.86 6.76 -16.64
C TRP A 49 7.15 7.58 -16.53
N GLU A 50 7.31 8.62 -17.37
CA GLU A 50 8.40 9.57 -17.23
C GLU A 50 8.22 10.40 -15.95
N PRO A 51 9.31 10.70 -15.19
CA PRO A 51 9.22 11.55 -14.02
C PRO A 51 8.74 12.95 -14.38
N VAL A 52 7.51 13.29 -14.02
CA VAL A 52 6.97 14.64 -14.17
C VAL A 52 7.55 15.51 -13.06
N VAL A 53 8.77 16.00 -13.21
CA VAL A 53 9.30 17.03 -12.31
C VAL A 53 8.55 18.32 -12.64
N LEU A 54 7.74 18.80 -11.69
CA LEU A 54 7.08 20.11 -11.63
C LEU A 54 7.34 21.05 -12.83
N GLY A 55 6.64 20.80 -13.95
CA GLY A 55 6.42 21.76 -15.02
C GLY A 55 7.12 21.48 -16.36
N ILE A 56 6.26 21.26 -17.36
CA ILE A 56 6.36 21.74 -18.76
C ILE A 56 6.80 20.77 -19.86
N ASP A 57 7.46 19.63 -19.59
CA ASP A 57 8.00 18.83 -20.72
C ASP A 57 7.26 17.53 -21.08
N ALA A 58 6.31 17.05 -20.25
CA ALA A 58 5.46 15.90 -20.58
C ALA A 58 4.03 16.36 -20.89
N ASP A 59 3.83 16.91 -22.09
CA ASP A 59 2.53 17.46 -22.48
C ASP A 59 1.54 16.28 -22.65
N VAL A 60 0.82 15.95 -21.57
CA VAL A 60 -0.23 14.91 -21.56
C VAL A 60 -1.15 15.10 -22.77
N ALA A 61 -1.43 16.37 -23.12
CA ALA A 61 -2.19 16.75 -24.31
C ALA A 61 -1.57 16.26 -25.62
N ALA A 62 -0.24 16.32 -25.76
CA ALA A 62 0.46 15.82 -26.95
C ALA A 62 0.52 14.29 -27.01
N SER A 63 0.65 13.62 -25.86
CA SER A 63 0.70 12.15 -25.79
C SER A 63 -0.68 11.49 -25.88
N LEU A 64 -1.75 12.21 -25.53
CA LEU A 64 -3.10 11.68 -25.42
C LEU A 64 -3.62 11.04 -26.73
N PRO A 65 -3.50 11.67 -27.92
CA PRO A 65 -4.05 11.09 -29.15
C PRO A 65 -3.45 9.72 -29.50
N THR A 66 -2.19 9.50 -29.16
CA THR A 66 -1.43 8.29 -29.53
C THR A 66 -1.46 7.23 -28.42
N HIS A 67 -1.48 7.64 -27.15
CA HIS A 67 -1.23 6.75 -26.02
C HIS A 67 -2.37 6.64 -25.01
N TRP A 68 -3.55 7.21 -25.28
CA TRP A 68 -4.71 7.11 -24.38
C TRP A 68 -5.05 5.65 -24.02
N MET A 69 -4.93 4.70 -24.96
CA MET A 69 -5.22 3.29 -24.67
C MET A 69 -4.25 2.69 -23.65
N ARG A 70 -2.95 3.04 -23.75
CA ARG A 70 -1.94 2.65 -22.76
C ARG A 70 -2.31 3.21 -21.38
N GLY A 71 -2.75 4.47 -21.33
CA GLY A 71 -3.28 5.11 -20.13
C GLY A 71 -4.49 4.38 -19.53
N VAL A 72 -5.51 4.04 -20.34
CA VAL A 72 -6.72 3.33 -19.88
C VAL A 72 -6.36 1.95 -19.32
N LEU A 73 -5.56 1.17 -20.07
CA LEU A 73 -5.17 -0.17 -19.66
C LEU A 73 -4.35 -0.14 -18.37
N TYR A 74 -3.41 0.79 -18.26
CA TYR A 74 -2.60 0.95 -17.06
C TYR A 74 -3.44 1.37 -15.85
N ALA A 75 -4.30 2.38 -16.01
CA ALA A 75 -5.18 2.85 -14.94
C ALA A 75 -6.13 1.75 -14.45
N GLY A 76 -6.78 1.04 -15.39
CA GLY A 76 -7.66 -0.09 -15.05
C GLY A 76 -6.92 -1.20 -14.30
N ALA A 77 -5.72 -1.56 -14.76
CA ALA A 77 -4.91 -2.60 -14.16
C ALA A 77 -4.40 -2.23 -12.75
N VAL A 78 -3.87 -1.02 -12.54
CA VAL A 78 -3.43 -0.54 -11.22
C VAL A 78 -4.61 -0.45 -10.25
N LEU A 79 -5.74 0.13 -10.68
CA LEU A 79 -6.92 0.22 -9.82
C LEU A 79 -7.46 -1.17 -9.47
N ALA A 80 -7.37 -2.15 -10.37
CA ALA A 80 -7.75 -3.53 -10.05
C ALA A 80 -6.85 -4.12 -8.96
N VAL A 81 -5.53 -3.92 -9.04
CA VAL A 81 -4.58 -4.38 -8.01
C VAL A 81 -4.87 -3.72 -6.66
N LEU A 82 -4.98 -2.39 -6.62
CA LEU A 82 -5.25 -1.65 -5.38
C LEU A 82 -6.61 -2.03 -4.79
N THR A 83 -7.64 -2.14 -5.64
CA THR A 83 -8.97 -2.56 -5.20
C THR A 83 -8.95 -3.98 -4.64
N ALA A 84 -8.20 -4.90 -5.26
CA ALA A 84 -8.07 -6.26 -4.75
C ALA A 84 -7.38 -6.30 -3.38
N HIS A 85 -6.30 -5.51 -3.21
CA HIS A 85 -5.61 -5.36 -1.93
C HIS A 85 -6.56 -4.88 -0.84
N GLU A 86 -7.24 -3.76 -1.05
CA GLU A 86 -8.17 -3.21 -0.06
C GLU A 86 -9.40 -4.10 0.16
N ALA A 87 -9.87 -4.79 -0.89
CA ALA A 87 -10.95 -5.76 -0.77
C ALA A 87 -10.53 -6.94 0.11
N GLY A 88 -9.28 -7.39 0.04
CA GLY A 88 -8.74 -8.42 0.93
C GLY A 88 -8.89 -8.04 2.40
N HIS A 89 -8.43 -6.83 2.77
CA HIS A 89 -8.62 -6.31 4.13
C HIS A 89 -10.09 -6.18 4.50
N PHE A 90 -10.91 -5.57 3.62
CA PHE A 90 -12.32 -5.32 3.88
C PHE A 90 -13.11 -6.62 4.08
N ILE A 91 -12.88 -7.63 3.25
CA ILE A 91 -13.54 -8.94 3.34
C ILE A 91 -13.12 -9.65 4.62
N ALA A 92 -11.83 -9.69 4.95
CA ALA A 92 -11.34 -10.29 6.19
C ALA A 92 -11.92 -9.58 7.43
N ALA A 93 -11.95 -8.25 7.43
CA ALA A 93 -12.54 -7.46 8.51
C ALA A 93 -14.04 -7.77 8.67
N ARG A 94 -14.77 -7.89 7.56
CA ARG A 94 -16.20 -8.23 7.56
C ARG A 94 -16.46 -9.65 8.07
N ILE A 95 -15.64 -10.62 7.70
CA ILE A 95 -15.71 -12.00 8.21
C ILE A 95 -15.52 -12.02 9.73
N HIS A 96 -14.60 -11.20 10.25
CA HIS A 96 -14.33 -11.08 11.68
C HIS A 96 -15.28 -10.12 12.44
N GLY A 97 -16.25 -9.51 11.76
CA GLY A 97 -17.18 -8.55 12.38
C GLY A 97 -16.54 -7.24 12.82
N ILE A 98 -15.38 -6.88 12.25
CA ILE A 98 -14.67 -5.63 12.53
C ILE A 98 -15.15 -4.54 11.57
N PRO A 99 -15.63 -3.39 12.06
CA PRO A 99 -16.04 -2.30 11.18
C PRO A 99 -14.85 -1.72 10.40
N ALA A 100 -15.03 -1.66 9.08
CA ALA A 100 -14.08 -1.07 8.13
C ALA A 100 -14.80 -0.09 7.21
N THR A 101 -14.10 0.95 6.77
CA THR A 101 -14.59 1.89 5.75
C THR A 101 -14.37 1.34 4.35
N LEU A 102 -14.99 1.97 3.36
CA LEU A 102 -14.53 1.85 1.98
C LEU A 102 -13.11 2.47 1.83
N PRO A 103 -12.34 2.04 0.83
CA PRO A 103 -10.99 2.53 0.62
C PRO A 103 -10.94 4.01 0.21
N PHE A 104 -9.92 4.70 0.71
CA PHE A 104 -9.50 6.02 0.29
C PHE A 104 -8.28 5.85 -0.61
N PHE A 105 -8.45 6.06 -1.91
CA PHE A 105 -7.34 6.03 -2.85
C PHE A 105 -6.52 7.32 -2.74
N LEU A 106 -5.21 7.23 -2.93
CA LEU A 106 -4.27 8.33 -2.77
C LEU A 106 -3.70 8.73 -4.13
N PRO A 107 -4.33 9.70 -4.82
CA PRO A 107 -3.85 10.16 -6.13
C PRO A 107 -2.55 10.94 -5.97
N VAL A 108 -1.60 10.75 -6.88
CA VAL A 108 -0.43 11.63 -6.95
C VAL A 108 -0.15 12.05 -8.39
N PRO A 109 -0.29 13.35 -8.71
CA PRO A 109 -0.15 13.84 -10.09
C PRO A 109 1.31 13.93 -10.57
N VAL A 110 2.29 13.82 -9.67
CA VAL A 110 3.71 14.11 -9.93
C VAL A 110 4.58 12.83 -9.89
N LEU A 111 4.03 11.70 -9.43
CA LEU A 111 4.79 10.45 -9.31
C LEU A 111 4.60 9.58 -10.54
N ILE A 112 5.67 8.85 -10.85
CA ILE A 112 5.78 7.87 -11.95
C ILE A 112 4.60 6.89 -11.99
N THR A 113 4.11 6.48 -10.81
CA THR A 113 3.03 5.51 -10.68
C THR A 113 1.62 6.11 -10.85
N GLY A 114 1.46 7.43 -10.66
CA GLY A 114 0.17 8.12 -10.58
C GLY A 114 -0.57 7.96 -9.24
N THR A 115 -0.05 7.17 -8.29
CA THR A 115 -0.72 6.91 -7.00
C THR A 115 0.25 6.46 -5.91
N LEU A 116 -0.10 6.75 -4.65
CA LEU A 116 0.58 6.18 -3.46
C LEU A 116 -0.09 4.89 -2.96
N GLY A 117 -1.16 4.44 -3.61
CA GLY A 117 -1.95 3.28 -3.20
C GLY A 117 -3.33 3.67 -2.70
N ALA A 118 -3.88 2.85 -1.82
CA ALA A 118 -5.14 3.09 -1.15
C ALA A 118 -5.01 2.70 0.32
N VAL A 119 -5.93 3.19 1.16
CA VAL A 119 -6.01 2.83 2.57
C VAL A 119 -7.45 2.66 2.98
N ILE A 120 -7.76 1.62 3.75
CA ILE A 120 -9.03 1.53 4.49
C ILE A 120 -8.85 2.04 5.93
N GLY A 121 -9.87 2.70 6.45
CA GLY A 121 -9.98 2.94 7.89
C GLY A 121 -10.61 1.74 8.56
N MET A 122 -10.01 1.26 9.67
CA MET A 122 -10.58 0.18 10.47
C MET A 122 -10.48 0.49 11.97
N GLU A 123 -11.47 0.03 12.74
CA GLU A 123 -11.44 0.15 14.21
C GLU A 123 -10.60 -0.98 14.83
N GLY A 124 -9.27 -0.91 14.62
CA GLY A 124 -8.32 -1.96 15.02
C GLY A 124 -8.33 -2.32 16.51
N SER A 125 -8.74 -1.40 17.39
CA SER A 125 -8.87 -1.65 18.84
C SER A 125 -9.95 -2.68 19.20
N ARG A 126 -10.87 -2.99 18.28
CA ARG A 126 -11.86 -4.07 18.45
C ARG A 126 -11.32 -5.44 18.06
N ALA A 127 -10.30 -5.49 17.20
CA ALA A 127 -9.73 -6.74 16.72
C ALA A 127 -8.84 -7.38 17.80
N ASP A 128 -8.98 -8.69 17.96
CA ASP A 128 -7.98 -9.47 18.70
C ASP A 128 -6.72 -9.72 17.86
N ARG A 129 -5.68 -10.25 18.50
CA ARG A 129 -4.39 -10.52 17.84
C ARG A 129 -4.51 -11.40 16.58
N ARG A 130 -5.41 -12.39 16.57
CA ARG A 130 -5.57 -13.31 15.44
C ARG A 130 -6.35 -12.65 14.31
N GLN A 131 -7.41 -11.93 14.64
CA GLN A 131 -8.21 -11.19 13.68
C GLN A 131 -7.38 -10.10 12.99
N LEU A 132 -6.57 -9.36 13.76
CA LEU A 132 -5.68 -8.35 13.20
C LEU A 132 -4.66 -8.96 12.24
N PHE A 133 -4.07 -10.09 12.61
CA PHE A 133 -3.16 -10.84 11.75
C PHE A 133 -3.83 -11.28 10.44
N ASP A 134 -5.01 -11.90 10.53
CA ASP A 134 -5.74 -12.40 9.37
C ASP A 134 -6.12 -11.25 8.42
N ILE A 135 -6.54 -10.10 8.96
CA ILE A 135 -6.86 -8.89 8.18
C ILE A 135 -5.60 -8.32 7.51
N ALA A 136 -4.51 -8.17 8.26
CA ALA A 136 -3.27 -7.59 7.75
C ALA A 136 -2.63 -8.44 6.64
N LEU A 137 -2.73 -9.76 6.72
CA LEU A 137 -2.19 -10.65 5.69
C LEU A 137 -3.09 -10.73 4.44
N ALA A 138 -4.41 -10.59 4.59
CA ALA A 138 -5.36 -10.77 3.50
C ALA A 138 -5.19 -9.76 2.36
N GLY A 139 -4.93 -8.49 2.67
CA GLY A 139 -4.77 -7.46 1.64
C GLY A 139 -3.56 -7.68 0.72
N PRO A 140 -2.33 -7.77 1.26
CA PRO A 140 -1.12 -8.07 0.48
C PRO A 140 -1.28 -9.29 -0.42
N LEU A 141 -1.86 -10.39 0.09
CA LEU A 141 -2.06 -11.60 -0.71
C LEU A 141 -3.08 -11.39 -1.84
N ALA A 142 -4.17 -10.67 -1.59
CA ALA A 142 -5.16 -10.36 -2.61
C ALA A 142 -4.61 -9.40 -3.69
N GLY A 143 -3.79 -8.41 -3.30
CA GLY A 143 -3.09 -7.53 -4.22
C GLY A 143 -2.11 -8.31 -5.11
N LEU A 144 -1.27 -9.17 -4.53
CA LEU A 144 -0.32 -10.01 -5.27
C LEU A 144 -1.00 -10.99 -6.20
N LEU A 145 -2.16 -11.55 -5.82
CA LEU A 145 -2.94 -12.45 -6.66
C LEU A 145 -3.36 -11.81 -7.99
N VAL A 146 -3.54 -10.48 -8.00
CA VAL A 146 -3.85 -9.72 -9.22
C VAL A 146 -2.58 -9.17 -9.89
N ALA A 147 -1.62 -8.67 -9.10
CA ALA A 147 -0.39 -8.06 -9.64
C ALA A 147 0.49 -9.07 -10.38
N LEU A 148 0.65 -10.30 -9.87
CA LEU A 148 1.55 -11.29 -10.46
C LEU A 148 1.09 -11.75 -11.86
N PRO A 149 -0.20 -12.11 -12.08
CA PRO A 149 -0.67 -12.42 -13.43
C PRO A 149 -0.51 -11.25 -14.42
N LEU A 150 -0.81 -10.02 -13.99
CA LEU A 150 -0.65 -8.84 -14.85
C LEU A 150 0.81 -8.61 -15.24
N LEU A 151 1.72 -8.74 -14.28
CA LEU A 151 3.17 -8.66 -14.52
C LEU A 151 3.62 -9.75 -15.51
N ALA A 152 3.17 -10.99 -15.30
CA ALA A 152 3.52 -12.11 -16.16
C ALA A 152 3.05 -11.91 -17.60
N ILE A 153 1.82 -11.44 -17.80
CA ILE A 153 1.29 -11.11 -19.14
C ILE A 153 2.11 -9.98 -19.76
N GLY A 154 2.41 -8.93 -18.99
CA GLY A 154 3.23 -7.81 -19.45
C GLY A 154 4.66 -8.22 -19.84
N MET A 155 5.27 -9.18 -19.15
CA MET A 155 6.59 -9.72 -19.50
C MET A 155 6.54 -10.63 -20.74
N ARG A 156 5.50 -11.46 -20.84
CA ARG A 156 5.33 -12.39 -21.96
C ARG A 156 5.12 -11.67 -23.28
N ASP A 157 4.20 -10.71 -23.29
CA ASP A 157 3.77 -10.02 -24.50
C ASP A 157 4.58 -8.73 -24.78
N GLY A 158 5.49 -8.40 -23.87
CA GLY A 158 6.29 -7.19 -23.96
C GLY A 158 7.41 -7.29 -25.00
N ILE A 159 7.74 -6.12 -25.56
CA ILE A 159 8.80 -5.95 -26.55
C ILE A 159 10.14 -6.09 -25.84
N VAL A 160 11.06 -6.87 -26.43
CA VAL A 160 12.42 -7.01 -25.90
C VAL A 160 13.19 -5.71 -26.10
N THR A 161 13.89 -5.27 -25.06
CA THR A 161 14.72 -4.05 -25.06
C THR A 161 15.98 -4.29 -24.24
N ASP A 162 17.03 -3.51 -24.49
CA ASP A 162 18.21 -3.39 -23.63
C ASP A 162 18.11 -2.19 -22.67
N ALA A 163 17.18 -1.27 -22.92
CA ALA A 163 16.93 -0.08 -22.12
C ALA A 163 15.59 -0.18 -21.38
N ASN A 164 15.62 -0.54 -20.10
CA ASN A 164 14.49 -0.39 -19.18
C ASN A 164 14.96 0.34 -17.91
N PRO A 165 14.47 1.57 -17.65
CA PRO A 165 14.88 2.34 -16.48
C PRO A 165 14.29 1.79 -15.17
N PHE A 166 13.29 0.91 -15.23
CA PHE A 166 12.64 0.35 -14.04
C PHE A 166 13.39 -0.88 -13.53
N ALA A 167 13.90 -0.77 -12.31
CA ALA A 167 14.53 -1.91 -11.66
C ALA A 167 13.51 -3.03 -11.42
N LEU A 168 13.93 -4.27 -11.64
CA LEU A 168 13.12 -5.45 -11.35
C LEU A 168 13.35 -5.88 -9.89
N PRO A 169 12.31 -5.91 -9.03
CA PRO A 169 12.46 -6.54 -7.72
C PRO A 169 12.77 -8.03 -7.89
N PRO A 170 13.38 -8.72 -6.90
CA PRO A 170 13.85 -10.09 -7.04
C PRO A 170 12.79 -11.07 -7.58
N LEU A 171 11.54 -10.94 -7.14
CA LEU A 171 10.43 -11.76 -7.63
C LEU A 171 10.17 -11.53 -9.13
N ALA A 172 10.16 -10.28 -9.57
CA ALA A 172 9.95 -9.93 -10.97
C ALA A 172 11.11 -10.41 -11.85
N ALA A 173 12.36 -10.28 -11.38
CA ALA A 173 13.53 -10.77 -12.08
C ALA A 173 13.48 -12.30 -12.26
N TRP A 174 13.11 -13.03 -11.20
CA TRP A 174 12.90 -14.48 -11.26
C TRP A 174 11.78 -14.86 -12.23
N MET A 175 10.63 -14.16 -12.17
CA MET A 175 9.51 -14.37 -13.09
C MET A 175 9.91 -14.14 -14.54
N LEU A 176 10.68 -13.09 -14.82
CA LEU A 176 11.14 -12.78 -16.17
C LEU A 176 12.03 -13.91 -16.71
N GLY A 177 13.00 -14.39 -15.92
CA GLY A 177 13.85 -15.51 -16.33
C GLY A 177 13.08 -16.81 -16.54
N ALA A 178 12.02 -17.06 -15.76
CA ALA A 178 11.16 -18.23 -15.92
C ALA A 178 10.24 -18.13 -17.15
N LEU A 179 9.72 -16.94 -17.46
CA LEU A 179 8.76 -16.72 -18.56
C LEU A 179 9.43 -16.49 -19.91
N ARG A 180 10.63 -15.88 -19.91
CA ARG A 180 11.39 -15.49 -21.09
C ARG A 180 12.83 -16.00 -21.01
N PRO A 181 13.06 -17.32 -20.98
CA PRO A 181 14.40 -17.90 -20.96
C PRO A 181 15.18 -17.65 -22.27
N ASP A 182 14.52 -17.11 -23.30
CA ASP A 182 15.09 -16.68 -24.57
C ASP A 182 15.90 -15.37 -24.47
N LEU A 183 15.75 -14.62 -23.37
CA LEU A 183 16.47 -13.36 -23.19
C LEU A 183 17.95 -13.61 -22.87
N VAL A 184 18.82 -13.05 -23.71
CA VAL A 184 20.27 -13.02 -23.48
C VAL A 184 20.59 -12.04 -22.35
N ALA A 185 21.71 -12.25 -21.66
CA ALA A 185 22.18 -11.34 -20.61
C ALA A 185 22.24 -9.89 -21.10
N GLY A 186 21.63 -8.98 -20.34
CA GLY A 186 21.52 -7.55 -20.68
C GLY A 186 20.22 -7.17 -21.38
N LEU A 187 19.43 -8.14 -21.88
CA LEU A 187 18.10 -7.88 -22.42
C LEU A 187 17.02 -8.00 -21.34
N THR A 188 15.98 -7.20 -21.50
CA THR A 188 14.81 -7.11 -20.64
C THR A 188 13.58 -6.79 -21.49
N ILE A 189 12.48 -6.41 -20.83
CA ILE A 189 11.20 -6.08 -21.46
C ILE A 189 10.93 -4.58 -21.33
N ALA A 190 10.50 -3.97 -22.43
CA ALA A 190 10.10 -2.57 -22.47
C ALA A 190 8.84 -2.35 -21.60
N PRO A 191 8.78 -1.24 -20.84
CA PRO A 191 7.62 -0.91 -20.02
C PRO A 191 6.33 -0.87 -20.85
N ASN A 192 5.34 -1.66 -20.43
CA ASN A 192 3.99 -1.66 -20.97
C ASN A 192 2.97 -1.59 -19.83
N ALA A 193 1.71 -1.37 -20.18
CA ALA A 193 0.66 -1.09 -19.20
C ALA A 193 0.52 -2.18 -18.13
N LEU A 194 0.55 -3.46 -18.52
CA LEU A 194 0.34 -4.57 -17.58
C LEU A 194 1.61 -4.87 -16.77
N PHE A 195 2.78 -4.79 -17.41
CA PHE A 195 4.07 -4.88 -16.74
C PHE A 195 4.17 -3.82 -15.63
N MET A 196 3.88 -2.56 -15.96
CA MET A 196 3.97 -1.47 -15.01
C MET A 196 2.91 -1.57 -13.91
N ALA A 197 1.68 -2.00 -14.22
CA ALA A 197 0.67 -2.21 -13.20
C ALA A 197 1.06 -3.30 -12.20
N GLY A 198 1.63 -4.42 -12.68
CA GLY A 198 2.17 -5.48 -11.83
C GLY A 198 3.36 -5.00 -11.00
N TRP A 199 4.28 -4.25 -11.61
CA TRP A 199 5.43 -3.64 -10.94
C TRP A 199 5.00 -2.69 -9.81
N VAL A 200 4.00 -1.83 -10.05
CA VAL A 200 3.42 -0.95 -9.03
C VAL A 200 2.75 -1.77 -7.93
N GLY A 201 2.06 -2.85 -8.28
CA GLY A 201 1.50 -3.78 -7.31
C GLY A 201 2.56 -4.37 -6.37
N LEU A 202 3.67 -4.86 -6.92
CA LEU A 202 4.80 -5.36 -6.12
C LEU A 202 5.39 -4.28 -5.21
N LEU A 203 5.55 -3.05 -5.72
CA LEU A 203 6.05 -1.91 -4.96
C LEU A 203 5.14 -1.57 -3.78
N VAL A 204 3.84 -1.38 -4.04
CA VAL A 204 2.86 -1.00 -3.02
C VAL A 204 2.73 -2.11 -1.97
N THR A 205 2.62 -3.38 -2.40
CA THR A 205 2.59 -4.50 -1.45
C THR A 205 3.89 -4.61 -0.65
N GLY A 206 5.04 -4.43 -1.30
CA GLY A 206 6.35 -4.44 -0.63
C GLY A 206 6.45 -3.37 0.44
N LEU A 207 6.06 -2.14 0.12
CA LEU A 207 6.00 -1.02 1.06
C LEU A 207 5.04 -1.29 2.23
N ASN A 208 3.82 -1.75 1.95
CA ASN A 208 2.83 -2.06 2.99
C ASN A 208 3.28 -3.21 3.90
N MET A 209 4.11 -4.12 3.41
CA MET A 209 4.63 -5.23 4.19
C MET A 209 5.91 -4.91 4.97
N ILE A 210 6.43 -3.68 4.89
CA ILE A 210 7.52 -3.22 5.77
C ILE A 210 7.02 -3.24 7.23
N PRO A 211 7.81 -3.77 8.19
CA PRO A 211 7.38 -3.95 9.57
C PRO A 211 7.39 -2.65 10.39
N VAL A 212 6.59 -1.66 9.98
CA VAL A 212 6.50 -0.35 10.63
C VAL A 212 5.04 0.02 10.91
N SER A 213 4.74 0.25 12.19
CA SER A 213 3.55 0.97 12.64
C SER A 213 2.22 0.38 12.14
N GLN A 214 1.41 1.20 11.46
CA GLN A 214 0.07 0.89 10.92
C GLN A 214 0.11 0.30 9.51
N LEU A 215 1.29 0.05 8.94
CA LEU A 215 1.39 -0.73 7.71
C LEU A 215 1.00 -2.20 7.99
N ASP A 216 0.62 -2.94 6.95
CA ASP A 216 0.24 -4.35 7.06
C ASP A 216 1.34 -5.20 7.73
N GLY A 217 2.60 -4.97 7.35
CA GLY A 217 3.76 -5.59 7.97
C GLY A 217 3.93 -5.20 9.44
N GLY A 218 3.55 -3.97 9.80
CA GLY A 218 3.51 -3.49 11.18
C GLY A 218 2.45 -4.20 12.03
N HIS A 219 1.25 -4.41 11.47
CA HIS A 219 0.19 -5.20 12.10
C HIS A 219 0.60 -6.67 12.30
N ILE A 220 1.25 -7.27 11.30
CA ILE A 220 1.81 -8.64 11.42
C ILE A 220 2.92 -8.68 12.46
N ALA A 221 3.82 -7.70 12.48
CA ALA A 221 4.88 -7.61 13.49
C ALA A 221 4.32 -7.46 14.91
N ALA A 222 3.28 -6.64 15.09
CA ALA A 222 2.60 -6.49 16.38
C ALA A 222 1.89 -7.78 16.81
N ALA A 223 1.31 -8.52 15.86
CA ALA A 223 0.68 -9.80 16.13
C ALA A 223 1.69 -10.89 16.53
N VAL A 224 2.84 -10.97 15.85
CA VAL A 224 3.87 -12.00 16.07
C VAL A 224 4.76 -11.67 17.27
N PHE A 225 5.26 -10.44 17.38
CA PHE A 225 6.28 -10.04 18.35
C PHE A 225 5.72 -9.26 19.56
N GLY A 226 4.43 -8.91 19.55
CA GLY A 226 3.80 -8.15 20.62
C GLY A 226 4.49 -6.80 20.84
N ARG A 227 4.77 -6.46 22.11
CA ARG A 227 5.40 -5.17 22.48
C ARG A 227 6.77 -4.92 21.83
N ARG A 228 7.46 -5.97 21.38
CA ARG A 228 8.77 -5.82 20.71
C ARG A 228 8.66 -5.27 19.29
N SER A 229 7.46 -5.27 18.68
CA SER A 229 7.25 -4.72 17.34
C SER A 229 7.65 -3.25 17.21
N VAL A 230 7.53 -2.47 18.30
CA VAL A 230 7.96 -1.06 18.32
C VAL A 230 9.46 -0.92 18.07
N TRP A 231 10.28 -1.82 18.62
CA TRP A 231 11.72 -1.83 18.38
C TRP A 231 12.06 -2.26 16.96
N ILE A 232 11.29 -3.19 16.39
CA ILE A 232 11.43 -3.59 14.99
C ILE A 232 11.10 -2.41 14.07
N ALA A 233 10.00 -1.69 14.33
CA ALA A 233 9.60 -0.52 13.56
C ALA A 233 10.65 0.60 13.64
N ARG A 234 11.16 0.90 14.83
CA ARG A 234 12.24 1.89 15.03
C ARG A 234 13.52 1.49 14.32
N GLY A 235 13.94 0.23 14.45
CA GLY A 235 15.13 -0.29 13.77
C GLY A 235 14.99 -0.22 12.24
N THR A 236 13.81 -0.56 11.72
CA THR A 236 13.50 -0.50 10.27
C THR A 236 13.53 0.94 9.77
N LEU A 237 12.92 1.89 10.49
CA LEU A 237 12.95 3.30 10.12
C LEU A 237 14.36 3.89 10.16
N LEU A 238 15.14 3.57 11.20
CA LEU A 238 16.55 3.98 11.30
C LEU A 238 17.40 3.39 10.18
N ALA A 239 17.20 2.12 9.83
CA ALA A 239 17.89 1.48 8.71
C ALA A 239 17.52 2.14 7.37
N ALA A 240 16.24 2.49 7.17
CA ALA A 240 15.79 3.22 5.99
C ALA A 240 16.44 4.62 5.90
N ILE A 241 16.45 5.38 7.00
CA ILE A 241 17.11 6.70 7.06
C ILE A 241 18.62 6.57 6.80
N ALA A 242 19.29 5.62 7.45
CA ALA A 242 20.71 5.36 7.23
C ALA A 242 20.98 4.97 5.77
N GLY A 243 20.14 4.13 5.17
CA GLY A 243 20.24 3.75 3.76
C GLY A 243 20.12 4.95 2.81
N ILE A 244 19.16 5.86 3.07
CA ILE A 244 19.01 7.10 2.30
C ILE A 244 20.28 7.95 2.38
N VAL A 245 20.84 8.15 3.57
CA VAL A 245 22.02 9.00 3.77
C VAL A 245 23.29 8.36 3.22
N LEU A 246 23.52 7.07 3.50
CA LEU A 246 24.76 6.37 3.13
C LEU A 246 24.83 6.05 1.63
N PHE A 247 23.69 5.78 0.99
CA PHE A 247 23.62 5.44 -0.44
C PHE A 247 23.02 6.57 -1.29
N GLY A 248 22.79 7.76 -0.74
CA GLY A 248 22.28 8.91 -1.49
C GLY A 248 20.89 8.71 -2.12
N ARG A 249 20.03 7.86 -1.54
CA ARG A 249 18.72 7.48 -2.11
C ARG A 249 17.62 8.50 -1.76
N TYR A 250 17.80 9.75 -2.16
CA TYR A 250 16.93 10.88 -1.75
C TYR A 250 15.47 10.79 -2.23
N ASN A 251 15.19 10.01 -3.28
CA ASN A 251 13.83 9.76 -3.78
C ASN A 251 12.90 9.15 -2.70
N TRP A 252 13.47 8.50 -1.67
CA TRP A 252 12.73 7.90 -0.57
C TRP A 252 12.46 8.85 0.61
N VAL A 253 13.02 10.07 0.62
CA VAL A 253 12.85 11.01 1.73
C VAL A 253 11.37 11.29 2.00
N VAL A 254 10.58 11.54 0.95
CA VAL A 254 9.14 11.80 1.08
C VAL A 254 8.42 10.63 1.75
N MET A 255 8.74 9.40 1.35
CA MET A 255 8.14 8.19 1.92
C MET A 255 8.52 8.00 3.38
N VAL A 256 9.82 8.17 3.71
CA VAL A 256 10.29 8.06 5.09
C VAL A 256 9.69 9.13 5.99
N VAL A 257 9.56 10.36 5.49
CA VAL A 257 8.89 11.45 6.23
C VAL A 257 7.42 11.10 6.46
N MET A 258 6.70 10.60 5.46
CA MET A 258 5.31 10.17 5.60
C MET A 258 5.16 9.05 6.65
N VAL A 259 6.01 8.01 6.57
CA VAL A 259 6.02 6.91 7.54
C VAL A 259 6.39 7.41 8.94
N ALA A 260 7.31 8.36 9.06
CA ALA A 260 7.68 8.96 10.34
C ALA A 260 6.51 9.74 10.97
N PHE A 261 5.67 10.41 10.18
CA PHE A 261 4.46 11.08 10.66
C PHE A 261 3.38 10.11 11.17
N ILE A 262 3.30 8.89 10.62
CA ILE A 262 2.43 7.82 11.14
C ILE A 262 2.91 7.40 12.55
N GLY A 263 4.20 7.56 12.84
CA GLY A 263 4.84 7.16 14.09
C GLY A 263 5.21 5.68 14.09
N THR A 264 5.91 5.20 15.13
CA THR A 264 6.32 3.78 15.24
C THR A 264 5.42 2.95 16.14
N ASP A 265 4.50 3.59 16.86
CA ASP A 265 3.65 2.93 17.83
C ASP A 265 2.44 2.29 17.14
N HIS A 266 2.20 1.03 17.50
CA HIS A 266 1.06 0.29 16.98
C HIS A 266 -0.18 0.56 17.86
N PRO A 267 -1.38 0.76 17.27
CA PRO A 267 -2.62 0.91 18.04
C PRO A 267 -2.87 -0.24 19.03
N PRO A 268 -3.61 -0.01 20.13
CA PRO A 268 -3.91 -1.08 21.08
C PRO A 268 -4.65 -2.25 20.41
N ILE A 269 -4.27 -3.49 20.77
CA ILE A 269 -4.92 -4.73 20.31
C ILE A 269 -5.76 -5.29 21.45
N ARG A 270 -6.99 -5.71 21.18
CA ARG A 270 -7.84 -6.37 22.17
C ARG A 270 -7.27 -7.74 22.51
N ASP A 271 -7.30 -8.13 23.79
CA ASP A 271 -6.81 -9.42 24.26
C ASP A 271 -5.38 -9.75 23.76
N ALA A 272 -4.48 -8.76 23.84
CA ALA A 272 -3.10 -8.87 23.40
C ALA A 272 -2.27 -9.96 24.11
N ASP A 273 -2.80 -10.64 25.12
CA ASP A 273 -2.11 -11.74 25.80
C ASP A 273 -2.46 -13.11 25.18
N ARG A 274 -3.48 -13.18 24.32
CA ARG A 274 -3.86 -14.44 23.67
C ARG A 274 -2.79 -14.89 22.66
N PRO A 275 -2.46 -16.20 22.63
CA PRO A 275 -1.46 -16.72 21.70
C PRO A 275 -2.01 -16.70 20.26
N LEU A 276 -1.16 -16.27 19.32
CA LEU A 276 -1.46 -16.21 17.89
C LEU A 276 -1.73 -17.61 17.31
N GLY A 277 -1.04 -18.63 17.83
CA GLY A 277 -1.06 -20.01 17.35
C GLY A 277 0.07 -20.29 16.36
N THR A 278 0.51 -21.55 16.28
CA THR A 278 1.71 -21.95 15.53
C THR A 278 1.60 -21.63 14.05
N LEU A 279 0.47 -21.98 13.40
CA LEU A 279 0.27 -21.75 11.97
C LEU A 279 0.40 -20.26 11.60
N ARG A 280 -0.34 -19.39 12.29
CA ARG A 280 -0.29 -17.94 12.06
C ARG A 280 1.08 -17.33 12.38
N THR A 281 1.79 -17.88 13.36
CA THR A 281 3.16 -17.45 13.66
C THR A 281 4.11 -17.77 12.51
N VAL A 282 4.05 -19.00 11.98
CA VAL A 282 4.84 -19.40 10.81
C VAL A 282 4.49 -18.55 9.59
N LEU A 283 3.19 -18.38 9.29
CA LEU A 283 2.74 -17.53 8.19
C LEU A 283 3.20 -16.07 8.37
N GLY A 284 3.17 -15.53 9.59
CA GLY A 284 3.65 -14.18 9.87
C GLY A 284 5.14 -14.01 9.67
N LEU A 285 5.94 -15.01 10.06
CA LEU A 285 7.37 -15.01 9.78
C LEU A 285 7.66 -15.09 8.28
N LEU A 286 6.94 -15.94 7.55
CA LEU A 286 7.05 -16.04 6.10
C LEU A 286 6.59 -14.76 5.38
N ALA A 287 5.62 -14.04 5.93
CA ALA A 287 5.13 -12.81 5.34
C ALA A 287 6.22 -11.72 5.26
N PHE A 288 7.22 -11.73 6.15
CA PHE A 288 8.37 -10.81 6.05
C PHE A 288 9.32 -11.11 4.87
N ILE A 289 9.12 -12.20 4.13
CA ILE A 289 9.80 -12.43 2.86
C ILE A 289 9.20 -11.55 1.76
N ILE A 290 7.91 -11.23 1.82
CA ILE A 290 7.21 -10.41 0.81
C ILE A 290 7.97 -9.11 0.51
N PRO A 291 8.28 -8.23 1.49
CA PRO A 291 8.99 -7.00 1.19
C PRO A 291 10.39 -7.27 0.63
N LEU A 292 11.07 -8.36 1.02
CA LEU A 292 12.39 -8.69 0.48
C LEU A 292 12.37 -9.06 -1.01
N VAL A 293 11.28 -9.69 -1.47
CA VAL A 293 11.17 -10.16 -2.86
C VAL A 293 10.42 -9.20 -3.77
N THR A 294 9.59 -8.31 -3.22
CA THR A 294 8.78 -7.36 -4.01
C THR A 294 9.29 -5.92 -3.95
N PHE A 295 10.09 -5.55 -2.94
CA PHE A 295 10.65 -4.20 -2.82
C PHE A 295 11.92 -4.03 -3.64
N MET A 296 12.13 -2.81 -4.11
CA MET A 296 13.30 -2.38 -4.88
C MET A 296 13.82 -1.06 -4.28
N PRO A 297 15.02 -1.05 -3.68
CA PRO A 297 15.59 0.15 -3.06
C PRO A 297 15.81 1.30 -4.05
N GLU A 298 16.01 0.96 -5.32
CA GLU A 298 16.20 1.92 -6.40
C GLU A 298 15.24 1.57 -7.53
N PRO A 299 13.99 2.08 -7.49
CA PRO A 299 12.97 1.72 -8.49
C PRO A 299 13.31 2.22 -9.89
N LEU A 300 14.10 3.28 -10.00
CA LEU A 300 14.61 3.82 -11.25
C LEU A 300 16.14 3.76 -11.26
N ALA A 301 16.70 3.03 -12.22
CA ALA A 301 18.13 3.05 -12.51
C ALA A 301 18.42 4.18 -13.51
N LEU A 302 18.85 5.33 -13.01
CA LEU A 302 19.20 6.50 -13.83
C LEU A 302 20.65 6.46 -14.35
N ASP A 303 21.46 5.52 -13.87
CA ASP A 303 22.90 5.39 -14.17
C ASP A 303 23.21 5.00 -15.63
N GLY A 304 22.20 4.79 -16.48
CA GLY A 304 22.34 4.53 -17.92
C GLY A 304 22.10 5.74 -18.83
N LEU A 305 21.96 6.94 -18.26
CA LEU A 305 21.72 8.20 -19.00
C LEU A 305 22.97 9.10 -19.13
N GLU A 306 24.17 8.58 -18.82
CA GLU A 306 25.46 9.23 -19.13
C GLU A 306 26.06 8.74 -20.45
#